data_AF-A0A3M1DUI1-F1
#
_entry.id   AF-A0A3M1DUI1-F1
#
_cell.length_a   1.000
_cell.length_b   1.000
_cell.length_c   1.000
_cell.angle_alpha   90.00
_cell.angle_beta   90.00
_cell.angle_gamma   90.00
#
_symmetry.space_group_name_H-M   'P 1'
#
loop_
_entity.id
_entity.type
_entity.pdbx_description
1 polymer ?
#
loop_
_entity_poly.entity_id
_entity_poly.type
_entity_poly.pdbx_seq_one_letter_code
_entity_poly.pdbx_strand_id
1 'polypeptide(L)'
;MSGAQRIVCLTEDTTETLYRMGEQHRIVGISAFTVRPPEARREKPIVSQYVRADVEKIAALHPDLVLGFSDIQADICAELIRKGIEVHCFNQRTVAQVYTMIRTLGRLIDRPEKAERLVRDLQNHLQRIEEEAADLPVRPRVFFEEWPDPIITGIAWVSELIEIAGGEDCFRELRSCGLAKDRIVTPEAVLARKPDLYLASWCGRPFREETARARRGFAEAPFTRPGRMRAIDSSLI
;
A
#
# COMPACT_ATOMS: atom_id res chain seq x y z
N MET A 1 -3.05 -4.96 31.03
CA MET A 1 -3.73 -3.81 30.39
C MET A 1 -4.51 -4.36 29.22
N SER A 2 -5.80 -4.03 29.05
CA SER A 2 -6.57 -4.46 27.88
C SER A 2 -6.12 -3.65 26.67
N GLY A 3 -5.91 -4.30 25.52
CA GLY A 3 -5.56 -3.61 24.27
C GLY A 3 -6.67 -2.66 23.77
N ALA A 4 -6.33 -1.81 22.80
CA ALA A 4 -7.19 -0.75 22.25
C ALA A 4 -8.55 -1.27 21.73
N GLN A 5 -9.65 -0.63 22.10
CA GLN A 5 -11.04 -1.05 21.83
C GLN A 5 -11.80 -0.08 20.93
N ARG A 6 -11.36 1.17 20.78
CA ARG A 6 -12.02 2.22 19.99
C ARG A 6 -11.00 2.84 19.05
N ILE A 7 -10.85 2.22 17.90
CA ILE A 7 -9.77 2.51 16.96
C ILE A 7 -10.30 3.33 15.78
N VAL A 8 -9.61 4.43 15.47
CA VAL A 8 -9.78 5.12 14.18
C VAL A 8 -8.64 4.70 13.25
N CYS A 9 -8.99 4.23 12.07
CA CYS A 9 -8.02 3.86 11.03
C CYS A 9 -7.99 4.95 9.95
N LEU A 10 -6.86 5.65 9.81
CA LEU A 10 -6.70 6.72 8.81
C LEU A 10 -6.32 6.20 7.43
N THR A 11 -6.19 4.87 7.28
CA THR A 11 -5.83 4.16 6.06
C THR A 11 -6.57 2.82 5.94
N GLU A 12 -6.57 2.28 4.72
CA GLU A 12 -7.22 1.00 4.41
C GLU A 12 -6.49 -0.20 5.03
N ASP A 13 -5.15 -0.23 4.97
CA ASP A 13 -4.32 -1.37 5.40
C ASP A 13 -4.59 -1.82 6.85
N THR A 14 -4.70 -0.88 7.78
CA THR A 14 -5.02 -1.15 9.18
C THR A 14 -6.48 -1.56 9.38
N THR A 15 -7.40 -0.97 8.60
CA THR A 15 -8.81 -1.37 8.57
C THR A 15 -8.92 -2.83 8.14
N GLU A 16 -8.40 -3.17 6.96
CA GLU A 16 -8.44 -4.52 6.41
C GLU A 16 -7.79 -5.53 7.35
N THR A 17 -6.63 -5.20 7.92
CA THR A 17 -5.94 -6.09 8.87
C THR A 17 -6.81 -6.44 10.07
N LEU A 18 -7.54 -5.46 10.64
CA LEU A 18 -8.48 -5.70 11.73
C LEU A 18 -9.67 -6.58 11.29
N TYR A 19 -10.22 -6.38 10.09
CA TYR A 19 -11.26 -7.27 9.54
C TYR A 19 -10.74 -8.70 9.36
N ARG A 20 -9.54 -8.88 8.80
CA ARG A 20 -8.94 -10.20 8.60
C ARG A 20 -8.62 -10.92 9.91
N MET A 21 -8.41 -10.19 11.00
CA MET A 21 -8.29 -10.76 12.35
C MET A 21 -9.65 -10.99 13.05
N GLY A 22 -10.77 -10.56 12.47
CA GLY A 22 -12.08 -10.60 13.11
C GLY A 22 -12.21 -9.63 14.29
N GLU A 23 -11.52 -8.48 14.22
CA GLU A 23 -11.44 -7.45 15.26
C GLU A 23 -12.07 -6.11 14.80
N GLN A 24 -12.84 -6.12 13.71
CA GLN A 24 -13.49 -4.94 13.12
C GLN A 24 -14.47 -4.22 14.05
N HIS A 25 -15.00 -4.90 15.08
CA HIS A 25 -15.89 -4.30 16.07
C HIS A 25 -15.22 -3.16 16.86
N ARG A 26 -13.88 -3.14 16.92
CA ARG A 26 -13.09 -2.08 17.56
C ARG A 26 -13.04 -0.79 16.76
N ILE A 27 -13.31 -0.86 15.45
CA ILE A 27 -13.18 0.29 14.56
C ILE A 27 -14.37 1.23 14.79
N VAL A 28 -14.07 2.48 15.11
CA VAL A 28 -15.07 3.55 15.30
C VAL A 28 -15.03 4.62 14.21
N GLY A 29 -13.99 4.65 13.38
CA GLY A 29 -13.89 5.55 12.23
C GLY A 29 -12.85 5.10 11.21
N ILE A 30 -13.08 5.43 9.94
CA ILE A 30 -12.25 5.00 8.81
C ILE A 30 -11.90 6.15 7.85
N SER A 31 -10.92 5.91 6.99
CA SER A 31 -10.63 6.75 5.83
C SER A 31 -11.64 6.55 4.70
N ALA A 32 -11.91 7.61 3.94
CA ALA A 32 -12.72 7.59 2.72
C ALA A 32 -12.16 6.67 1.63
N PHE A 33 -10.86 6.38 1.70
CA PHE A 33 -10.15 5.48 0.80
C PHE A 33 -10.26 4.01 1.18
N THR A 34 -10.90 3.69 2.31
CA THR A 34 -11.19 2.30 2.68
C THR A 34 -12.26 1.75 1.75
N VAL A 35 -11.85 0.92 0.80
CA VAL A 35 -12.71 0.14 -0.10
C VAL A 35 -12.60 -1.37 0.18
N ARG A 36 -11.60 -1.81 0.95
CA ARG A 36 -11.46 -3.20 1.38
C ARG A 36 -11.48 -3.38 2.92
N PRO A 37 -12.33 -4.27 3.45
CA PRO A 37 -13.42 -4.94 2.75
C PRO A 37 -14.61 -3.95 2.50
N PRO A 38 -15.43 -4.14 1.45
CA PRO A 38 -16.47 -3.16 1.06
C PRO A 38 -17.50 -2.83 2.15
N GLU A 39 -17.76 -3.77 3.06
CA GLU A 39 -18.64 -3.60 4.21
C GLU A 39 -18.14 -2.54 5.20
N ALA A 40 -16.83 -2.33 5.32
CA ALA A 40 -16.28 -1.34 6.24
C ALA A 40 -16.82 0.07 5.97
N ARG A 41 -16.96 0.42 4.69
CA ARG A 41 -17.50 1.71 4.26
C ARG A 41 -18.99 1.89 4.55
N ARG A 42 -19.72 0.79 4.71
CA ARG A 42 -21.15 0.79 5.05
C ARG A 42 -21.36 0.84 6.57
N GLU A 43 -20.47 0.22 7.32
CA GLU A 43 -20.60 0.03 8.76
C GLU A 43 -19.99 1.16 9.58
N LYS A 44 -18.97 1.86 9.05
CA LYS A 44 -18.13 2.78 9.82
C LYS A 44 -18.20 4.21 9.30
N PRO A 45 -18.21 5.23 10.19
CA PRO A 45 -18.21 6.61 9.75
C PRO A 45 -16.86 6.99 9.14
N ILE A 46 -16.91 7.74 8.03
CA ILE A 46 -15.72 8.29 7.37
C ILE A 46 -15.26 9.55 8.09
N VAL A 47 -13.99 9.60 8.51
CA VAL A 47 -13.40 10.71 9.28
C VAL A 47 -12.13 11.31 8.67
N SER A 48 -11.60 10.70 7.60
CA SER A 48 -10.39 11.16 6.91
C SER A 48 -10.50 11.00 5.40
N GLN A 49 -9.77 11.83 4.66
CA GLN A 49 -9.53 11.77 3.22
C GLN A 49 -8.03 11.62 2.92
N TYR A 50 -7.34 10.76 3.68
CA TYR A 50 -5.90 10.48 3.60
C TYR A 50 -4.99 11.65 3.99
N VAL A 51 -4.94 12.72 3.19
CA VAL A 51 -4.11 13.93 3.45
C VAL A 51 -4.79 14.94 4.37
N ARG A 52 -6.07 14.73 4.69
CA ARG A 52 -6.86 15.57 5.60
C ARG A 52 -7.67 14.69 6.52
N ALA A 53 -7.89 15.14 7.75
CA ALA A 53 -8.75 14.48 8.71
C ALA A 53 -9.64 15.51 9.43
N ASP A 54 -10.86 15.11 9.76
CA ASP A 54 -11.73 15.90 10.62
C ASP A 54 -11.42 15.56 12.07
N VAL A 55 -10.52 16.33 12.66
CA VAL A 55 -9.97 16.04 13.99
C VAL A 55 -11.03 16.16 15.08
N GLU A 56 -11.99 17.09 14.97
CA GLU A 56 -13.09 17.19 15.92
C GLU A 56 -14.03 15.99 15.81
N LYS A 57 -14.33 15.54 14.59
CA LYS A 57 -15.12 14.32 14.37
C LYS A 57 -14.39 13.08 14.91
N ILE A 58 -13.07 12.99 14.75
CA ILE A 58 -12.27 11.93 15.36
C ILE A 58 -12.38 11.98 16.89
N ALA A 59 -12.18 13.14 17.51
CA ALA A 59 -12.26 13.29 18.96
C ALA A 59 -13.65 12.95 19.50
N ALA A 60 -14.72 13.32 18.79
CA ALA A 60 -16.11 12.99 19.15
C ALA A 60 -16.42 11.49 19.11
N LEU A 61 -15.61 10.68 18.43
CA LEU A 61 -15.72 9.22 18.48
C LEU A 61 -15.06 8.62 19.73
N HIS A 62 -14.42 9.43 20.57
CA HIS A 62 -13.70 8.98 21.76
C HIS A 62 -12.78 7.77 21.50
N PRO A 63 -11.84 7.87 20.53
CA PRO A 63 -10.92 6.78 20.27
C PRO A 63 -9.94 6.63 21.42
N ASP A 64 -9.55 5.39 21.69
CA ASP A 64 -8.41 5.08 22.55
C ASP A 64 -7.13 4.86 21.75
N LEU A 65 -7.21 4.75 20.42
CA LEU A 65 -6.07 4.68 19.52
C LEU A 65 -6.45 5.19 18.12
N VAL A 66 -5.56 5.98 17.53
CA VAL A 66 -5.61 6.32 16.10
C VAL A 66 -4.42 5.68 15.38
N LEU A 67 -4.71 5.00 14.28
CA LEU A 67 -3.71 4.39 13.41
C LEU A 67 -3.52 5.24 12.16
N GLY A 68 -2.30 5.75 11.97
CA GLY A 68 -1.90 6.53 10.80
C GLY A 68 -0.82 5.82 9.98
N PHE A 69 -0.50 6.39 8.82
CA PHE A 69 0.53 5.89 7.92
C PHE A 69 1.32 7.02 7.26
N SER A 70 2.64 6.86 7.28
CA SER A 70 3.66 7.64 6.57
C SER A 70 3.81 9.11 6.99
N ASP A 71 4.84 9.73 6.42
CA ASP A 71 5.13 11.15 6.52
C ASP A 71 3.99 12.05 6.03
N ILE A 72 3.19 11.57 5.07
CA ILE A 72 2.05 12.32 4.52
C ILE A 72 0.98 12.62 5.60
N GLN A 73 0.87 11.77 6.63
CA GLN A 73 -0.07 11.95 7.74
C GLN A 73 0.58 12.52 9.01
N ALA A 74 1.84 12.95 8.95
CA ALA A 74 2.57 13.43 10.14
C ALA A 74 1.87 14.61 10.82
N ASP A 75 1.38 15.59 10.06
CA ASP A 75 0.70 16.75 10.61
C ASP A 75 -0.65 16.38 11.26
N ILE A 76 -1.40 15.46 10.65
CA ILE A 76 -2.64 14.92 11.23
C ILE A 76 -2.35 14.21 12.56
N CYS A 77 -1.30 13.39 12.59
CA CYS A 77 -0.88 12.70 13.80
C CYS A 77 -0.48 13.69 14.89
N ALA A 78 0.30 14.73 14.56
CA ALA A 78 0.71 15.76 15.50
C ALA A 78 -0.50 16.53 16.08
N GLU A 79 -1.50 16.85 15.26
CA GLU A 79 -2.73 17.51 15.72
C GLU A 79 -3.54 16.64 16.70
N LEU A 80 -3.70 15.35 16.39
CA LEU A 80 -4.38 14.39 17.27
C LEU A 80 -3.64 14.20 18.61
N ILE A 81 -2.31 14.12 18.57
CA ILE A 81 -1.47 14.04 19.77
C ILE A 81 -1.63 15.30 20.64
N ARG A 82 -1.68 16.51 20.03
CA ARG A 82 -1.92 17.76 20.78
C ARG A 82 -3.29 17.81 21.46
N LYS A 83 -4.26 17.00 21.01
CA LYS A 83 -5.57 16.81 21.66
C LYS A 83 -5.56 15.69 22.72
N GLY A 84 -4.41 15.09 23.00
CA GLY A 84 -4.25 14.04 24.00
C GLY A 84 -4.73 12.66 23.53
N ILE A 85 -4.87 12.45 22.23
CA ILE A 85 -5.26 11.16 21.66
C ILE A 85 -4.00 10.33 21.40
N GLU A 86 -4.03 9.05 21.79
CA GLU A 86 -2.95 8.12 21.48
C GLU A 86 -2.92 7.81 19.97
N VAL A 87 -1.74 7.93 19.37
CA VAL A 87 -1.54 7.72 17.94
C VAL A 87 -0.37 6.77 17.70
N HIS A 88 -0.58 5.78 16.84
CA HIS A 88 0.49 4.99 16.25
C HIS A 88 0.54 5.24 14.75
N CYS A 89 1.64 5.82 14.27
CA CYS A 89 1.85 6.07 12.85
C CYS A 89 2.82 5.02 12.28
N PHE A 90 2.33 4.16 11.38
CA PHE A 90 3.14 3.17 10.70
C PHE A 90 3.89 3.75 9.51
N ASN A 91 4.93 3.05 9.05
CA ASN A 91 5.70 3.47 7.89
C ASN A 91 6.38 2.28 7.17
N GLN A 92 5.67 1.17 7.04
CA GLN A 92 6.18 -0.03 6.39
C GLN A 92 6.44 0.20 4.90
N ARG A 93 7.63 -0.21 4.43
CA ARG A 93 8.09 -0.10 3.04
C ARG A 93 8.45 -1.45 2.42
N THR A 94 8.69 -2.49 3.21
CA THR A 94 8.97 -3.87 2.74
C THR A 94 7.87 -4.85 3.18
N VAL A 95 7.77 -6.01 2.52
CA VAL A 95 6.90 -7.12 2.90
C VAL A 95 7.17 -7.57 4.35
N ALA A 96 8.44 -7.64 4.74
CA ALA A 96 8.79 -7.96 6.13
C ALA A 96 8.29 -6.89 7.13
N GLN A 97 8.31 -5.62 6.75
CA GLN A 97 7.75 -4.55 7.56
C GLN A 97 6.22 -4.58 7.57
N VAL A 98 5.55 -5.02 6.51
CA VAL A 98 4.09 -5.29 6.52
C VAL A 98 3.76 -6.35 7.56
N TYR A 99 4.52 -7.46 7.63
CA TYR A 99 4.35 -8.46 8.69
C TYR A 99 4.59 -7.87 10.08
N THR A 100 5.56 -6.97 10.20
CA THR A 100 5.87 -6.29 11.47
C THR A 100 4.74 -5.33 11.88
N MET A 101 4.12 -4.63 10.93
CA MET A 101 2.92 -3.81 11.15
C MET A 101 1.78 -4.68 11.69
N ILE A 102 1.48 -5.81 11.04
CA ILE A 102 0.41 -6.74 11.47
C ILE A 102 0.66 -7.24 12.90
N ARG A 103 1.90 -7.65 13.21
CA ARG A 103 2.28 -8.10 14.56
C ARG A 103 2.16 -7.00 15.61
N THR A 104 2.62 -5.80 15.27
CA THR A 104 2.51 -4.62 16.14
C THR A 104 1.05 -4.30 16.42
N LEU A 105 0.21 -4.27 15.38
CA LEU A 105 -1.22 -4.06 15.53
C LEU A 105 -1.87 -5.14 16.40
N GLY A 106 -1.52 -6.41 16.20
CA GLY A 106 -1.94 -7.51 17.07
C GLY A 106 -1.61 -7.30 18.54
N ARG A 107 -0.43 -6.75 18.85
CA ARG A 107 -0.05 -6.42 20.23
C ARG A 107 -0.82 -5.22 20.78
N LEU A 108 -1.02 -4.16 19.97
CA LEU A 108 -1.77 -2.97 20.38
C LEU A 108 -3.21 -3.29 20.79
N ILE A 109 -3.82 -4.31 20.18
CA ILE A 109 -5.19 -4.76 20.49
C ILE A 109 -5.26 -5.99 21.40
N ASP A 110 -4.12 -6.43 21.95
CA ASP A 110 -4.02 -7.62 22.83
C ASP A 110 -4.52 -8.92 22.16
N ARG A 111 -4.13 -9.13 20.90
CA ARG A 111 -4.42 -10.30 20.05
C ARG A 111 -3.20 -10.77 19.24
N PRO A 112 -2.02 -11.01 19.87
CA PRO A 112 -0.82 -11.42 19.15
C PRO A 112 -0.99 -12.75 18.38
N GLU A 113 -1.78 -13.69 18.89
CA GLU A 113 -1.99 -14.99 18.24
C GLU A 113 -2.80 -14.87 16.94
N LYS A 114 -3.73 -13.92 16.86
CA LYS A 114 -4.49 -13.62 15.64
C LYS A 114 -3.58 -13.02 14.57
N ALA A 115 -2.73 -12.07 14.97
CA ALA A 115 -1.75 -11.46 14.08
C ALA A 115 -0.73 -12.49 13.55
N GLU A 116 -0.20 -13.37 14.42
CA GLU A 116 0.73 -14.40 13.96
C GLU A 116 0.09 -15.42 13.02
N ARG A 117 -1.19 -15.78 13.22
CA ARG A 117 -1.92 -16.61 12.24
C ARG A 117 -2.02 -15.91 10.89
N LEU A 118 -2.44 -14.65 10.89
CA LEU A 118 -2.57 -13.85 9.68
C LEU A 118 -1.24 -13.73 8.91
N VAL A 119 -0.14 -13.48 9.63
CA VAL A 119 1.19 -13.40 9.03
C VAL A 119 1.61 -14.74 8.43
N ARG A 120 1.40 -15.86 9.13
CA ARG A 120 1.71 -17.19 8.58
C ARG A 120 0.92 -17.47 7.31
N ASP A 121 -0.37 -17.14 7.27
CA ASP A 121 -1.21 -17.35 6.09
C ASP A 121 -0.70 -16.54 4.89
N LEU A 122 -0.29 -15.29 5.13
CA LEU A 122 0.32 -14.43 4.10
C LEU A 122 1.67 -14.97 3.62
N GLN A 123 2.54 -15.39 4.54
CA GLN A 123 3.85 -15.97 4.20
C GLN A 123 3.68 -17.24 3.35
N ASN A 124 2.80 -18.15 3.75
CA ASN A 124 2.50 -19.37 3.00
C ASN A 124 1.87 -19.07 1.63
N HIS A 125 1.13 -17.97 1.50
CA HIS A 125 0.59 -17.54 0.21
C HIS A 125 1.70 -17.03 -0.72
N LEU A 126 2.57 -16.14 -0.24
CA LEU A 126 3.69 -15.64 -1.04
C LEU A 126 4.69 -16.74 -1.40
N GLN A 127 4.95 -17.67 -0.48
CA GLN A 127 5.84 -18.81 -0.75
C GLN A 127 5.30 -19.67 -1.90
N ARG A 128 4.00 -19.98 -1.92
CA ARG A 128 3.40 -20.75 -3.02
C ARG A 128 3.53 -20.02 -4.36
N ILE A 129 3.33 -18.70 -4.37
CA ILE A 129 3.54 -17.89 -5.59
C ILE A 129 4.99 -17.95 -6.03
N GLU A 130 5.95 -17.83 -5.11
CA GLU A 130 7.38 -17.90 -5.42
C GLU A 130 7.76 -19.28 -5.98
N GLU A 131 7.22 -20.37 -5.41
CA GLU A 131 7.40 -21.74 -5.90
C GLU A 131 6.83 -21.92 -7.31
N GLU A 132 5.60 -21.45 -7.56
CA GLU A 132 4.98 -21.48 -8.89
C GLU A 132 5.75 -20.61 -9.91
N ALA A 133 6.28 -19.46 -9.48
CA ALA A 133 7.03 -18.54 -10.31
C ALA A 133 8.43 -19.10 -10.67
N ALA A 134 9.00 -19.99 -9.85
CA ALA A 134 10.28 -20.63 -10.13
C ALA A 134 10.25 -21.52 -11.38
N ASP A 135 9.08 -22.06 -11.73
CA ASP A 135 8.87 -22.89 -12.92
C ASP A 135 8.62 -22.08 -14.20
N LEU A 136 8.57 -20.74 -14.11
CA LEU A 136 8.37 -19.89 -15.29
C LEU A 136 9.60 -19.93 -16.22
N PRO A 137 9.40 -20.10 -17.54
CA PRO A 137 10.50 -20.24 -18.48
C PRO A 137 11.28 -18.94 -18.71
N VAL A 138 10.71 -17.80 -18.34
CA VAL A 138 11.26 -16.46 -18.56
C VAL A 138 10.92 -15.58 -17.37
N ARG A 139 11.88 -14.74 -16.95
CA ARG A 139 11.67 -13.66 -16.00
C ARG A 139 11.51 -12.34 -16.74
N PRO A 140 10.29 -11.79 -16.89
CA PRO A 140 10.09 -10.55 -17.64
C PRO A 140 10.63 -9.35 -16.86
N ARG A 141 11.22 -8.39 -17.57
CA ARG A 141 11.60 -7.09 -17.00
C ARG A 141 10.34 -6.24 -16.81
N VAL A 142 10.06 -5.86 -15.58
CA VAL A 142 8.84 -5.16 -15.19
C VAL A 142 9.17 -3.73 -14.81
N PHE A 143 8.55 -2.79 -15.51
CA PHE A 143 8.43 -1.41 -15.06
C PHE A 143 7.11 -1.24 -14.31
N PHE A 144 7.18 -0.84 -13.05
CA PHE A 144 6.01 -0.44 -12.26
C PHE A 144 5.97 1.07 -12.07
N GLU A 145 4.82 1.68 -12.38
CA GLU A 145 4.56 3.10 -12.21
C GLU A 145 3.52 3.34 -11.11
N GLU A 146 3.96 3.93 -10.00
CA GLU A 146 3.12 4.34 -8.87
C GLU A 146 2.42 5.69 -9.12
N TRP A 147 3.07 6.59 -9.86
CA TRP A 147 2.52 7.91 -10.18
C TRP A 147 2.96 8.39 -11.56
N PRO A 148 2.06 9.04 -12.35
CA PRO A 148 2.36 9.38 -13.73
C PRO A 148 3.09 10.70 -13.96
N ASP A 149 3.01 11.67 -13.03
CA ASP A 149 3.61 13.00 -13.22
C ASP A 149 4.04 13.66 -11.89
N PRO A 150 5.35 13.70 -11.58
CA PRO A 150 6.44 13.06 -12.31
C PRO A 150 6.31 11.53 -12.29
N ILE A 151 7.03 10.81 -13.16
CA ILE A 151 7.03 9.33 -13.14
C ILE A 151 7.70 8.84 -11.86
N ILE A 152 6.94 8.18 -10.99
CA ILE A 152 7.44 7.57 -9.75
C ILE A 152 7.38 6.05 -9.88
N THR A 153 8.51 5.38 -9.64
CA THR A 153 8.61 3.91 -9.62
C THR A 153 7.99 3.29 -8.37
N GLY A 154 7.90 1.96 -8.27
CA GLY A 154 7.35 1.26 -7.08
C GLY A 154 8.25 1.32 -5.83
N ILE A 155 7.67 1.07 -4.66
CA ILE A 155 8.41 1.03 -3.37
C ILE A 155 8.94 -0.38 -3.10
N ALA A 156 9.70 -0.59 -2.02
CA ALA A 156 10.36 -1.86 -1.75
C ALA A 156 9.43 -3.07 -1.78
N TRP A 157 8.27 -3.02 -1.12
CA TRP A 157 7.34 -4.15 -1.13
C TRP A 157 6.74 -4.40 -2.53
N VAL A 158 6.56 -3.37 -3.37
CA VAL A 158 6.12 -3.57 -4.77
C VAL A 158 7.22 -4.28 -5.56
N SER A 159 8.46 -3.83 -5.42
CA SER A 159 9.65 -4.45 -6.03
C SER A 159 9.80 -5.90 -5.59
N GLU A 160 9.61 -6.20 -4.30
CA GLU A 160 9.64 -7.55 -3.74
C GLU A 160 8.52 -8.42 -4.32
N LEU A 161 7.30 -7.90 -4.46
CA LEU A 161 6.18 -8.66 -5.06
C LEU A 161 6.38 -8.93 -6.55
N ILE A 162 7.02 -8.01 -7.30
CA ILE A 162 7.43 -8.26 -8.68
C ILE A 162 8.41 -9.44 -8.75
N GLU A 163 9.42 -9.44 -7.87
CA GLU A 163 10.43 -10.52 -7.80
C GLU A 163 9.81 -11.86 -7.39
N ILE A 164 8.93 -11.86 -6.38
CA ILE A 164 8.18 -13.05 -5.91
C ILE A 164 7.31 -13.63 -7.03
N ALA A 165 6.69 -12.78 -7.86
CA ALA A 165 5.89 -13.20 -9.01
C ALA A 165 6.73 -13.64 -10.23
N GLY A 166 8.06 -13.72 -10.10
CA GLY A 166 8.98 -14.18 -11.16
C GLY A 166 9.43 -13.09 -12.14
N GLY A 167 9.12 -11.82 -11.87
CA GLY A 167 9.61 -10.68 -12.64
C GLY A 167 10.98 -10.16 -12.20
N GLU A 168 11.57 -9.31 -13.02
CA GLU A 168 12.75 -8.51 -12.69
C GLU A 168 12.35 -7.02 -12.66
N ASP A 169 12.41 -6.39 -11.48
CA ASP A 169 12.14 -4.96 -11.36
C ASP A 169 13.20 -4.13 -12.09
N CYS A 170 12.77 -3.34 -13.08
CA CYS A 170 13.62 -2.47 -13.88
C CYS A 170 14.40 -1.43 -13.05
N PHE A 171 13.89 -1.06 -11.88
CA PHE A 171 14.43 -0.01 -11.00
C PHE A 171 14.66 -0.50 -9.57
N ARG A 172 15.02 -1.79 -9.42
CA ARG A 172 15.31 -2.44 -8.13
C ARG A 172 16.21 -1.61 -7.20
N GLU A 173 17.19 -0.90 -7.75
CA GLU A 173 18.10 -0.07 -6.98
C GLU A 173 17.43 1.10 -6.26
N LEU A 174 16.27 1.58 -6.75
CA LEU A 174 15.51 2.67 -6.14
C LEU A 174 14.59 2.19 -5.02
N ARG A 175 14.40 0.88 -4.88
CA ARG A 175 13.45 0.29 -3.93
C ARG A 175 13.79 0.61 -2.46
N SER A 176 15.07 0.83 -2.16
CA SER A 176 15.53 1.24 -0.82
C SER A 176 15.26 2.71 -0.49
N CYS A 177 14.90 3.53 -1.49
CA CYS A 177 14.54 4.92 -1.27
C CYS A 177 13.12 5.02 -0.68
N GLY A 178 13.02 5.41 0.58
CA GLY A 178 11.73 5.43 1.31
C GLY A 178 10.76 6.54 0.89
N LEU A 179 11.24 7.63 0.29
CA LEU A 179 10.42 8.76 -0.14
C LEU A 179 10.18 8.72 -1.65
N ALA A 180 8.98 9.14 -2.06
CA ALA A 180 8.56 9.09 -3.47
C ALA A 180 9.46 9.97 -4.38
N LYS A 181 9.92 11.13 -3.88
CA LYS A 181 10.80 12.04 -4.62
C LYS A 181 12.13 11.40 -5.05
N ASP A 182 12.61 10.43 -4.28
CA ASP A 182 13.89 9.75 -4.49
C ASP A 182 13.74 8.53 -5.42
N ARG A 183 12.52 8.31 -5.94
CA ARG A 183 12.13 7.22 -6.86
C ARG A 183 11.60 7.75 -8.20
N ILE A 184 11.82 9.06 -8.46
CA ILE A 184 11.44 9.72 -9.71
C ILE A 184 12.40 9.32 -10.83
N VAL A 185 11.86 8.97 -12.00
CA VAL A 185 12.63 8.59 -13.20
C VAL A 185 12.15 9.35 -14.43
N THR A 186 12.98 9.41 -15.48
CA THR A 186 12.58 10.00 -16.77
C THR A 186 12.05 8.94 -17.73
N PRO A 187 11.25 9.31 -18.75
CA PRO A 187 10.86 8.37 -19.82
C PRO A 187 12.06 7.71 -20.49
N GLU A 188 13.14 8.45 -20.72
CA GLU A 188 14.38 7.92 -21.34
C GLU A 188 15.02 6.85 -20.45
N ALA A 189 15.04 7.06 -19.12
CA ALA A 189 15.52 6.07 -18.17
C ALA A 189 14.67 4.79 -18.22
N VAL A 190 13.34 4.91 -18.30
CA VAL A 190 12.44 3.75 -18.45
C VAL A 190 12.74 2.99 -19.74
N LEU A 191 12.86 3.69 -20.87
CA LEU A 191 13.15 3.07 -22.18
C LEU A 191 14.52 2.36 -22.19
N ALA A 192 15.53 2.94 -21.55
CA ALA A 192 16.84 2.33 -21.42
C ALA A 192 16.81 0.99 -20.66
N ARG A 193 15.84 0.82 -19.75
CA ARG A 193 15.58 -0.44 -19.04
C ARG A 193 14.79 -1.46 -19.87
N LYS A 194 14.44 -1.18 -21.13
CA LYS A 194 13.77 -2.11 -22.07
C LYS A 194 12.75 -3.05 -21.38
N PRO A 195 11.70 -2.51 -20.74
CA PRO A 195 10.75 -3.34 -19.99
C PRO A 195 9.97 -4.25 -20.95
N ASP A 196 9.75 -5.49 -20.53
CA ASP A 196 8.83 -6.42 -21.19
C ASP A 196 7.38 -6.15 -20.79
N LEU A 197 7.18 -5.69 -19.54
CA LEU A 197 5.88 -5.39 -18.95
C LEU A 197 5.88 -3.98 -18.35
N TYR A 198 4.74 -3.30 -18.50
CA TYR A 198 4.42 -2.05 -17.84
C TYR A 198 3.21 -2.29 -16.95
N LEU A 199 3.44 -2.25 -15.64
CA LEU A 199 2.40 -2.27 -14.62
C LEU A 199 2.20 -0.85 -14.08
N ALA A 200 0.96 -0.45 -13.85
CA ALA A 200 0.65 0.88 -13.34
C ALA A 200 -0.41 0.79 -12.25
N SER A 201 -0.21 1.51 -11.15
CA SER A 201 -1.21 1.69 -10.10
C SER A 201 -1.17 3.14 -9.65
N TRP A 202 -2.03 3.98 -10.23
CA TRP A 202 -2.05 5.41 -9.93
C TRP A 202 -3.05 5.69 -8.81
N CYS A 203 -2.54 5.95 -7.61
CA CYS A 203 -3.38 6.21 -6.44
C CYS A 203 -4.38 7.35 -6.70
N GLY A 204 -5.69 7.06 -6.61
CA GLY A 204 -6.74 8.08 -6.79
C GLY A 204 -6.93 8.58 -8.23
N ARG A 205 -6.32 7.95 -9.24
CA ARG A 205 -6.55 8.26 -10.66
C ARG A 205 -6.62 6.98 -11.50
N PRO A 206 -7.56 6.84 -12.44
CA PRO A 206 -7.56 5.68 -13.34
C PRO A 206 -6.32 5.71 -14.24
N PHE A 207 -5.67 4.56 -14.38
CA PHE A 207 -4.64 4.36 -15.39
C PHE A 207 -5.21 4.57 -16.79
N ARG A 208 -4.49 5.32 -17.63
CA ARG A 208 -4.84 5.54 -19.04
C ARG A 208 -3.65 5.19 -19.92
N GLU A 209 -3.76 4.10 -20.68
CA GLU A 209 -2.71 3.69 -21.61
C GLU A 209 -2.33 4.79 -22.61
N GLU A 210 -3.31 5.55 -23.10
CA GLU A 210 -3.07 6.67 -24.02
C GLU A 210 -2.13 7.73 -23.41
N THR A 211 -2.36 8.09 -22.15
CA THR A 211 -1.49 9.04 -21.42
C THR A 211 -0.07 8.50 -21.29
N ALA A 212 0.09 7.21 -21.01
CA ALA A 212 1.40 6.58 -20.92
C ALA A 212 2.10 6.53 -22.30
N ARG A 213 1.37 6.17 -23.36
CA ARG A 213 1.88 6.09 -24.74
C ARG A 213 2.26 7.45 -25.34
N ALA A 214 1.60 8.52 -24.90
CA ALA A 214 1.89 9.89 -25.32
C ALA A 214 3.26 10.40 -24.85
N ARG A 215 3.91 9.71 -23.89
CA ARG A 215 5.27 10.07 -23.46
C ARG A 215 6.28 9.81 -24.58
N ARG A 216 7.27 10.70 -24.68
CA ARG A 216 8.30 10.63 -25.72
C ARG A 216 8.97 9.25 -25.73
N GLY A 217 8.95 8.59 -26.89
CA GLY A 217 9.55 7.29 -27.12
C GLY A 217 8.77 6.08 -26.58
N PHE A 218 7.69 6.28 -25.80
CA PHE A 218 6.91 5.15 -25.27
C PHE A 218 6.10 4.45 -26.35
N ALA A 219 5.61 5.17 -27.36
CA ALA A 219 4.77 4.61 -28.43
C ALA A 219 5.42 3.44 -29.20
N GLU A 220 6.75 3.38 -29.26
CA GLU A 220 7.51 2.33 -29.96
C GLU A 220 8.11 1.27 -29.02
N ALA A 221 7.90 1.41 -27.70
CA ALA A 221 8.53 0.55 -26.71
C ALA A 221 7.95 -0.88 -26.73
N PRO A 222 8.72 -1.93 -26.40
CA PRO A 222 8.24 -3.32 -26.43
C PRO A 222 6.99 -3.59 -25.59
N PHE A 223 6.86 -2.90 -24.45
CA PHE A 223 5.69 -3.01 -23.56
C PHE A 223 4.39 -2.44 -24.15
N THR A 224 4.41 -1.80 -25.33
CA THR A 224 3.20 -1.29 -25.99
C THR A 224 2.40 -2.35 -26.74
N ARG A 225 2.98 -3.55 -26.94
CA ARG A 225 2.29 -4.68 -27.57
C ARG A 225 1.02 -5.04 -26.79
N PRO A 226 -0.05 -5.52 -27.46
CA PRO A 226 -1.26 -5.96 -26.78
C PRO A 226 -0.92 -6.91 -25.65
N GLY A 227 -1.42 -6.61 -24.45
CA GLY A 227 -1.22 -7.48 -23.30
C GLY A 227 -0.12 -7.08 -22.33
N ARG A 228 0.75 -6.13 -22.69
CA ARG A 228 1.98 -5.83 -21.95
C ARG A 228 1.90 -4.57 -21.07
N MET A 229 0.89 -3.73 -21.28
CA MET A 229 0.50 -2.66 -20.34
C MET A 229 -0.70 -3.14 -19.52
N ARG A 230 -0.62 -2.98 -18.19
CA ARG A 230 -1.66 -3.42 -17.25
C ARG A 230 -1.83 -2.42 -16.11
N ALA A 231 -3.07 -2.06 -15.85
CA ALA A 231 -3.44 -1.41 -14.60
C ALA A 231 -3.54 -2.47 -13.51
N ILE A 232 -2.99 -2.16 -12.33
CA ILE A 232 -3.32 -2.81 -11.08
C ILE A 232 -4.25 -1.84 -10.34
N ASP A 233 -5.34 -2.37 -9.77
CA ASP A 233 -6.25 -1.57 -8.97
C ASP A 233 -5.51 -0.98 -7.77
N SER A 234 -5.61 0.33 -7.56
CA SER A 234 -4.92 1.03 -6.49
C SER A 234 -5.43 0.69 -5.09
N SER A 235 -6.51 -0.07 -4.95
CA SER A 235 -6.91 -0.67 -3.68
C SER A 235 -6.13 -1.93 -3.32
N LEU A 236 -5.35 -2.47 -4.26
CA LEU A 236 -4.49 -3.64 -4.03
C LEU A 236 -3.04 -3.23 -3.72
N ILE A 237 -2.71 -1.94 -3.87
CA ILE A 237 -1.36 -1.38 -3.80
C ILE A 237 -1.33 -0.28 -2.74
#